data_AF-A0A6N9UUA5-F1
#
_entry.id   AF-A0A6N9UUA5-F1
#
_cell.length_a   1.000
_cell.length_b   1.000
_cell.length_c   1.000
_cell.angle_alpha   90.00
_cell.angle_beta   90.00
_cell.angle_gamma   90.00
#
_symmetry.space_group_name_H-M   'P 1'
#
loop_
_entity.id
_entity.type
_entity.pdbx_description
1 polymer ?
#
loop_
_entity_poly.entity_id
_entity_poly.type
_entity_poly.pdbx_seq_one_letter_code
_entity_poly.pdbx_strand_id
1 'polypeptide(L)' 'DEDGGSGLTGIRRRVAALDGTLRLTSPPGGPTVLEVDLPCGG' A
#
# COMPACT_ATOMS: atom_id res chain seq x y z
N ASP A 1 -7.61 19.59 -8.14
CA ASP A 1 -6.55 18.59 -8.38
C ASP A 1 -6.54 17.66 -7.17
N GLU A 2 -7.54 16.79 -7.08
CA GLU A 2 -7.66 15.75 -6.04
C GLU A 2 -7.86 14.36 -6.68
N ASP A 3 -7.88 14.30 -8.01
CA ASP A 3 -8.16 13.10 -8.82
C ASP A 3 -6.93 12.18 -8.94
N GLY A 4 -5.72 12.72 -8.76
CA GLY A 4 -4.47 11.96 -8.77
C GLY A 4 -4.16 11.36 -7.39
N GLY A 5 -4.99 10.43 -6.92
CA GLY A 5 -4.97 9.92 -5.55
C GLY A 5 -3.58 9.72 -4.92
N SER A 6 -3.21 10.60 -3.99
CA SER A 6 -1.90 10.59 -3.31
C SER A 6 -1.85 9.67 -2.08
N GLY A 7 -3.01 9.19 -1.62
CA GLY A 7 -3.14 8.40 -0.40
C GLY A 7 -2.29 7.13 -0.42
N LEU A 8 -2.40 6.33 -1.47
CA LEU A 8 -1.66 5.07 -1.59
C LEU A 8 -0.15 5.30 -1.76
N THR A 9 0.24 6.37 -2.46
CA THR A 9 1.63 6.82 -2.54
C THR A 9 2.19 7.16 -1.15
N GLY A 10 1.41 7.87 -0.34
CA GLY A 10 1.77 8.18 1.04
C GLY A 10 1.87 6.93 1.92
N ILE A 11 0.99 5.94 1.75
CA ILE A 11 1.05 4.68 2.50
C ILE A 11 2.30 3.89 2.09
N ARG A 12 2.57 3.74 0.79
CA ARG A 12 3.75 3.04 0.27
C ARG A 12 5.06 3.62 0.80
N ARG A 13 5.14 4.96 0.89
CA ARG A 13 6.29 5.65 1.49
C ARG A 13 6.49 5.29 2.97
N ARG A 14 5.42 5.21 3.76
CA ARG A 14 5.51 4.87 5.19
C ARG A 14 5.89 3.42 5.42
N VAL A 15 5.34 2.51 4.62
CA VAL A 15 5.68 1.08 4.67
C VAL A 15 7.16 0.88 4.33
N ALA A 16 7.67 1.52 3.28
CA ALA A 16 9.07 1.45 2.91
C ALA A 16 10.01 2.04 3.99
N ALA A 17 9.57 3.09 4.70
CA ALA A 17 10.35 3.68 5.79
C ALA A 17 10.50 2.76 7.02
N LEU A 18 9.66 1.72 7.11
CA LEU A 18 9.70 0.69 8.14
C LEU A 18 10.26 -0.63 7.60
N ASP A 19 11.01 -0.59 6.49
CA ASP A 19 11.53 -1.79 5.79
C ASP A 19 10.45 -2.83 5.44
N GLY A 20 9.20 -2.39 5.30
CA GLY A 20 8.07 -3.23 4.94
C GLY A 20 7.78 -3.28 3.45
N THR A 21 6.82 -4.11 3.08
CA THR A 21 6.33 -4.26 1.70
C THR A 21 4.83 -4.05 1.60
N LEU A 22 4.38 -3.56 0.43
CA LEU A 22 2.97 -3.31 0.13
C LEU A 22 2.63 -3.88 -1.24
N ARG A 23 1.50 -4.58 -1.33
CA ARG A 23 0.96 -5.14 -2.58
C ARG A 23 -0.51 -4.80 -2.72
N LEU A 24 -0.90 -4.33 -3.90
CA LEU A 24 -2.28 -4.01 -4.28
C LEU A 24 -2.68 -4.90 -5.44
N THR A 25 -3.82 -5.58 -5.32
CA THR A 25 -4.39 -6.40 -6.39
C THR A 25 -5.86 -6.04 -6.58
N SER A 26 -6.25 -5.65 -7.79
CA SER A 26 -7.62 -5.30 -8.16
C SER A 26 -8.01 -6.04 -9.44
N PRO A 27 -8.31 -7.35 -9.37
CA PRO A 27 -8.70 -8.12 -10.54
C PRO A 27 -10.07 -7.64 -11.07
N PRO A 28 -10.30 -7.70 -12.40
CA PRO A 28 -11.58 -7.34 -12.99
C PRO A 28 -12.74 -8.15 -12.41
N GLY A 29 -13.80 -7.48 -11.96
CA GLY A 29 -14.99 -8.11 -11.38
C GLY A 29 -14.81 -8.71 -9.99
N GLY A 30 -13.61 -8.63 -9.40
CA GLY A 30 -13.31 -9.10 -8.05
C GLY A 30 -13.10 -7.97 -7.04
N PRO A 31 -12.80 -8.31 -5.77
CA PRO A 31 -12.53 -7.31 -4.74
C PRO A 31 -11.15 -6.69 -4.93
N THR A 32 -11.00 -5.44 -4.50
CA THR A 32 -9.68 -4.84 -4.31
C THR A 32 -9.08 -5.31 -3.00
N VAL A 33 -7.86 -5.82 -3.05
CA VAL A 33 -7.11 -6.33 -1.90
C VAL A 33 -5.80 -5.56 -1.76
N LEU A 34 -5.58 -4.99 -0.56
CA LEU A 34 -4.34 -4.34 -0.16
C LEU A 34 -3.69 -5.14 0.96
N GLU A 35 -2.46 -5.58 0.74
CA GLU A 35 -1.65 -6.33 1.71
C GLU A 35 -0.43 -5.49 2.10
N VAL A 36 -0.13 -5.49 3.40
CA VAL A 36 1.03 -4.80 3.99
C VAL A 36 1.74 -5.78 4.91
N ASP A 37 3.03 -5.98 4.67
CA ASP A 37 3.93 -6.74 5.52
C ASP A 37 4.91 -5.77 6.17
N LEU A 38 4.99 -5.81 7.50
CA LEU A 38 5.86 -4.95 8.30
C LEU A 38 6.69 -5.84 9.22
N PRO A 39 8.03 -5.64 9.27
CA PRO A 39 8.83 -6.30 10.30
C PRO A 39 8.37 -5.84 11.69
N CYS A 40 8.18 -6.81 12.59
CA CYS A 40 7.84 -6.56 13.98
C CYS A 40 9.10 -6.63 14.84
N GLY A 41 9.49 -5.50 15.41
CA GLY A 41 10.62 -5.40 16.34
C GLY A 41 11.91 -4.90 15.67
N GLY A 42 12.53 -3.94 16.34
CA GLY A 42 13.91 -3.52 16.16
C GLY A 42 14.63 -3.61 17.50
#